data_AF-A0A3D3DSH2-F1
#
_entry.id   AF-A0A3D3DSH2-F1
#
_cell.length_a   1.000
_cell.length_b   1.000
_cell.length_c   1.000
_cell.angle_alpha   90.00
_cell.angle_beta   90.00
_cell.angle_gamma   90.00
#
_symmetry.space_group_name_H-M   'P 1'
#
loop_
_entity.id
_entity.type
_entity.pdbx_description
1 polymer ?
#
loop_
_entity_poly.entity_id
_entity_poly.type
_entity_poly.pdbx_seq_one_letter_code
_entity_poly.pdbx_strand_id
1 'polypeptide(L)'
;EKRASEDKKQLSEVKEERKKLSSEVDEDLLALYDQLMKSKGGDAVVSADKGQCSGCHMKLVPATIISLQSDKAVTQCENCGRILHL
;
A
#
# COMPACT_ATOMS: atom_id res chain seq x y z
N GLU A 1 31.63 -10.01 -8.59
CA GLU A 1 30.96 -11.34 -8.51
C GLU A 1 30.29 -11.60 -7.16
N LYS A 2 30.93 -11.36 -5.99
CA LYS A 2 30.30 -11.55 -4.65
C LYS A 2 28.99 -10.76 -4.41
N ARG A 3 28.95 -9.46 -4.73
CA ARG A 3 27.74 -8.61 -4.58
C ARG A 3 26.51 -9.16 -5.31
N ALA A 4 26.68 -9.62 -6.55
CA ALA A 4 25.57 -10.17 -7.34
C ALA A 4 25.00 -11.48 -6.76
N SER A 5 25.79 -12.22 -5.97
CA SER A 5 25.32 -13.41 -5.26
C SER A 5 24.56 -13.05 -3.97
N GLU A 6 25.02 -12.02 -3.26
CA GLU A 6 24.38 -11.52 -2.04
C GLU A 6 23.02 -10.87 -2.36
N ASP A 7 22.97 -10.01 -3.38
CA ASP A 7 21.74 -9.37 -3.84
C ASP A 7 20.68 -10.41 -4.25
N LYS A 8 21.09 -11.48 -4.94
CA LYS A 8 20.19 -12.57 -5.33
C LYS A 8 19.60 -13.31 -4.13
N LYS A 9 20.42 -13.54 -3.09
CA LYS A 9 19.99 -14.24 -1.88
C LYS A 9 18.98 -13.39 -1.10
N GLN A 10 19.27 -12.10 -0.92
CA GLN A 10 18.34 -11.17 -0.28
C GLN A 10 17.02 -11.07 -1.05
N LEU A 11 17.09 -11.05 -2.38
CA LEU A 11 15.91 -10.97 -3.24
C LEU A 11 15.04 -12.24 -3.14
N SER A 12 15.64 -13.43 -2.99
CA SER A 12 14.89 -14.67 -2.72
C SER A 12 14.25 -14.67 -1.34
N GLU A 13 14.97 -14.23 -0.30
CA GLU A 13 14.47 -14.19 1.08
C GLU A 13 13.24 -13.27 1.19
N VAL A 14 13.34 -12.05 0.66
CA VAL A 14 12.24 -11.06 0.65
C VAL A 14 11.04 -11.58 -0.18
N LYS A 15 11.28 -12.33 -1.26
CA LYS A 15 10.19 -12.93 -2.06
C LYS A 15 9.44 -14.03 -1.30
N GLU A 16 10.15 -14.87 -0.57
CA GLU A 16 9.50 -15.90 0.26
C GLU A 16 8.70 -15.30 1.40
N GLU A 17 9.25 -14.28 2.06
CA GLU A 17 8.56 -13.54 3.11
C GLU A 17 7.30 -12.85 2.58
N ARG A 18 7.39 -12.16 1.43
CA ARG A 18 6.24 -11.58 0.75
C ARG A 18 5.18 -12.64 0.46
N LYS A 19 5.57 -13.83 -0.03
CA LYS A 19 4.62 -14.90 -0.37
C LYS A 19 3.85 -15.39 0.85
N LYS A 20 4.53 -15.53 2.00
CA LYS A 20 3.90 -15.93 3.27
C LYS A 20 2.88 -14.87 3.71
N LEU A 21 3.30 -13.62 3.80
CA LEU A 21 2.42 -12.52 4.22
C LEU A 21 1.23 -12.35 3.26
N SER A 22 1.45 -12.47 1.95
CA SER A 22 0.37 -12.35 0.96
C SER A 22 -0.68 -13.44 1.07
N SER A 23 -0.36 -14.61 1.66
CA SER A 23 -1.34 -15.69 1.86
C SER A 23 -2.27 -15.46 3.05
N GLU A 24 -1.93 -14.50 3.91
CA GLU A 24 -2.73 -14.10 5.08
C GLU A 24 -3.62 -12.89 4.77
N VAL A 25 -3.43 -12.25 3.62
CA VAL A 25 -4.21 -11.09 3.16
C VAL A 25 -5.33 -11.55 2.25
N ASP A 26 -6.49 -10.90 2.37
CA ASP A 26 -7.63 -11.10 1.49
C ASP A 26 -7.26 -10.88 0.00
N GLU A 27 -7.75 -11.76 -0.87
CA GLU A 27 -7.36 -11.81 -2.29
C GLU A 27 -7.75 -10.54 -3.05
N ASP A 28 -8.93 -9.96 -2.77
CA ASP A 28 -9.39 -8.72 -3.41
C ASP A 28 -8.51 -7.53 -3.00
N LEU A 29 -8.13 -7.51 -1.73
CA LEU A 29 -7.29 -6.48 -1.14
C LEU A 29 -5.85 -6.54 -1.67
N LEU A 30 -5.32 -7.76 -1.81
CA LEU A 30 -4.01 -8.01 -2.40
C LEU A 30 -3.99 -7.61 -3.88
N ALA A 31 -5.06 -7.92 -4.63
CA ALA A 31 -5.19 -7.52 -6.04
C ALA A 31 -5.20 -6.00 -6.21
N LEU A 32 -5.95 -5.28 -5.35
CA LEU A 32 -5.95 -3.82 -5.31
C LEU A 32 -4.54 -3.27 -5.03
N TYR A 33 -3.86 -3.80 -4.00
CA TYR A 33 -2.51 -3.40 -3.65
C TYR A 33 -1.55 -3.59 -4.83
N ASP A 34 -1.56 -4.75 -5.49
CA ASP A 34 -0.67 -5.03 -6.62
C ASP A 34 -0.95 -4.14 -7.83
N GLN A 35 -2.21 -3.81 -8.09
CA GLN A 35 -2.59 -2.85 -9.13
C GLN A 35 -2.03 -1.45 -8.82
N LEU A 36 -2.15 -1.01 -7.57
CA LEU A 36 -1.65 0.30 -7.13
C LEU A 36 -0.12 0.34 -7.16
N MET A 37 0.57 -0.72 -6.72
CA MET A 37 2.03 -0.82 -6.78
C MET A 37 2.54 -0.66 -8.21
N LYS A 38 1.88 -1.28 -9.19
CA LYS A 38 2.24 -1.18 -10.61
C LYS A 38 1.92 0.20 -11.19
N SER A 39 0.75 0.75 -10.89
CA SER A 39 0.27 1.99 -11.51
C SER A 39 0.80 3.27 -10.87
N LYS A 40 1.20 3.22 -9.59
CA LYS A 40 1.63 4.39 -8.80
C LYS A 40 3.12 4.38 -8.46
N GLY A 41 3.92 3.55 -9.12
CA GLY A 41 5.37 3.57 -9.02
C GLY A 41 5.93 3.01 -7.71
N GLY A 42 5.19 2.11 -7.03
CA GLY A 42 5.62 1.49 -5.77
C GLY A 42 4.98 2.07 -4.50
N ASP A 43 4.15 3.11 -4.62
CA ASP A 43 3.44 3.70 -3.49
C ASP A 43 1.94 3.37 -3.52
N ALA A 44 1.59 2.16 -3.07
CA ALA A 44 0.20 1.71 -2.99
C ALA A 44 -0.53 2.13 -1.71
N VAL A 45 0.21 2.18 -0.59
CA VAL A 45 -0.30 2.47 0.76
C VAL A 45 0.41 3.73 1.26
N VAL A 46 -0.36 4.72 1.70
CA VAL A 46 0.16 6.02 2.11
C VAL A 46 -0.60 6.55 3.33
N SER A 47 0.06 7.37 4.15
CA SER A 47 -0.58 7.96 5.32
C SER A 47 -1.47 9.14 4.94
N ALA A 48 -2.51 9.38 5.74
CA ALA A 48 -3.29 10.60 5.69
C ALA A 48 -2.83 11.57 6.80
N ASP A 49 -2.08 12.61 6.44
CA ASP A 49 -1.64 13.64 7.39
C ASP A 49 -2.51 14.90 7.27
N LYS A 50 -3.01 15.42 8.39
CA LYS A 50 -3.80 16.66 8.45
C LYS A 50 -4.96 16.71 7.44
N GLY A 51 -5.61 15.57 7.20
CA GLY A 51 -6.71 15.45 6.23
C GLY A 51 -6.26 15.49 4.77
N GLN A 52 -5.00 15.19 4.47
CA GLN A 52 -4.45 15.13 3.11
C GLN A 52 -3.79 13.79 2.85
N CYS A 53 -3.94 13.29 1.62
CA CYS A 53 -3.24 12.09 1.17
C CYS A 53 -1.75 12.40 0.95
N SER A 54 -0.84 11.71 1.64
CA SER A 54 0.61 11.92 1.45
C SER A 54 1.12 11.47 0.07
N GLY A 55 0.34 10.69 -0.69
CA GLY A 55 0.72 10.25 -2.03
C GLY A 55 0.37 11.24 -3.16
N CYS A 56 -0.75 11.97 -3.06
CA CYS A 56 -1.17 12.93 -4.09
C CYS A 56 -1.29 14.37 -3.59
N HIS A 57 -1.09 14.59 -2.29
CA HIS A 57 -1.14 15.88 -1.60
C HIS A 57 -2.47 16.62 -1.74
N MET A 58 -3.54 15.91 -2.10
CA MET A 58 -4.88 16.48 -2.15
C MET A 58 -5.61 16.28 -0.83
N LYS A 59 -6.48 17.24 -0.50
CA LYS A 59 -7.37 17.18 0.64
C LYS A 59 -8.38 16.05 0.44
N LEU A 60 -8.55 15.26 1.50
CA LEU A 60 -9.55 14.21 1.58
C LEU A 60 -10.89 14.82 1.99
N VAL A 61 -11.99 14.27 1.50
CA VAL A 61 -13.30 14.72 1.97
C VAL A 61 -13.54 14.26 3.42
N PRO A 62 -14.40 14.95 4.18
CA PRO A 62 -14.71 14.58 5.56
C PRO A 62 -15.21 13.13 5.72
N ALA A 63 -16.02 12.63 4.78
CA ALA A 63 -16.52 11.26 4.81
C ALA A 63 -15.39 10.20 4.72
N THR A 64 -14.38 10.45 3.90
CA THR A 64 -13.18 9.59 3.78
C THR A 64 -12.35 9.64 5.06
N ILE A 65 -12.18 10.81 5.67
CA ILE A 65 -11.47 10.95 6.95
C ILE A 65 -12.20 10.20 8.07
N ILE A 66 -13.53 10.32 8.14
CA ILE A 66 -14.35 9.58 9.12
C ILE A 66 -14.25 8.07 8.90
N SER A 67 -14.30 7.63 7.64
CA SER A 67 -14.15 6.21 7.30
C SER A 67 -12.78 5.68 7.72
N LEU A 68 -11.73 6.46 7.44
CA LEU A 68 -10.36 6.16 7.83
C LEU A 68 -10.19 6.09 9.35
N GLN A 69 -10.79 7.02 10.11
CA GLN A 69 -10.78 7.01 11.57
C GLN A 69 -11.59 5.85 12.17
N SER A 70 -12.58 5.34 11.46
CA SER A 70 -13.40 4.24 11.95
C SER A 70 -12.65 2.90 11.94
N ASP A 71 -11.60 2.78 11.12
CA ASP A 71 -10.78 1.57 10.92
C ASP A 71 -11.60 0.29 10.66
N LYS A 72 -12.82 0.46 10.13
CA LYS A 72 -13.75 -0.65 9.85
C LYS A 72 -13.51 -1.29 8.49
N ALA A 73 -12.92 -0.52 7.57
CA ALA A 73 -12.70 -0.93 6.20
C ALA A 73 -11.49 -0.18 5.61
N VAL A 74 -10.83 -0.84 4.67
CA VAL A 74 -9.72 -0.24 3.93
C VAL A 74 -10.23 0.96 3.13
N THR A 75 -9.75 2.13 3.54
CA THR A 75 -10.17 3.40 2.94
C THR A 75 -9.19 3.78 1.83
N GLN A 76 -9.72 4.23 0.70
CA GLN A 76 -8.91 4.68 -0.43
C GLN A 76 -9.02 6.19 -0.61
N CYS A 77 -7.96 6.79 -1.14
CA CYS A 77 -7.97 8.18 -1.55
C CYS A 77 -8.87 8.35 -2.77
N GLU A 78 -9.87 9.20 -2.65
CA GLU A 78 -10.87 9.49 -3.68
C GLU A 78 -10.25 10.07 -4.96
N ASN A 79 -9.10 10.73 -4.82
CA ASN A 79 -8.45 11.42 -5.93
C ASN A 79 -7.43 10.56 -6.67
N CYS A 80 -6.71 9.66 -5.97
CA CYS A 80 -5.62 8.89 -6.58
C CYS A 80 -5.76 7.37 -6.44
N GLY A 81 -6.74 6.89 -5.68
CA GLY A 81 -7.03 5.48 -5.45
C GLY A 81 -6.07 4.77 -4.47
N ARG A 82 -5.05 5.44 -3.94
CA ARG A 82 -4.12 4.82 -2.98
C ARG A 82 -4.84 4.44 -1.69
N ILE A 83 -4.39 3.34 -1.08
CA ILE A 83 -4.88 2.90 0.22
C ILE A 83 -4.35 3.88 1.28
N LEU A 84 -5.24 4.33 2.15
CA LEU A 84 -4.94 5.27 3.22
C LEU A 84 -4.85 4.55 4.56
N HIS A 85 -3.91 4.97 5.40
CA HIS A 85 -3.84 4.63 6.82
C HIS A 85 -3.60 5.90 7.66
N LEU A 86 -3.91 5.85 8.96
CA LEU A 86 -3.53 6.90 9.92
C LEU A 86 -2.12 6.69 10.45
#